data_AF-A0A645JB52-F1
#
_entry.id   AF-A0A645JB52-F1
#
_cell.length_a   1.000
_cell.length_b   1.000
_cell.length_c   1.000
_cell.angle_alpha   90.00
_cell.angle_beta   90.00
_cell.angle_gamma   90.00
#
_symmetry.space_group_name_H-M   'P 1'
#
loop_
_entity.id
_entity.type
_entity.pdbx_description
1 polymer ?
#
loop_
_entity_poly.entity_id
_entity_poly.type
_entity_poly.pdbx_seq_one_letter_code
_entity_poly.pdbx_strand_id
1 'polypeptide(L)'
;MKIPKTFLSNSLDEQGVIKRTSSGDTFQRIKIANSDENYVYVLQDFESLKIGDTIVGIGEGAQTYTIGEVATYKGVYVANSSLAEFTVIDILGQNSDYAIVNAESQFGLKVYDKIVSDAKAVQNEESVN
;
A
#
# COMPACT_ATOMS: atom_id res chain seq x y z
N MET A 1 2.13 -5.59 2.67
CA MET A 1 2.15 -6.88 1.97
C MET A 1 2.83 -6.74 0.62
N LYS A 2 3.52 -7.79 0.18
CA LYS A 2 4.28 -7.84 -1.06
C LYS A 2 3.49 -8.59 -2.13
N ILE A 3 3.31 -7.97 -3.30
CA ILE A 3 2.52 -8.51 -4.41
C ILE A 3 3.37 -8.50 -5.69
N PRO A 4 3.52 -9.62 -6.41
CA PRO A 4 4.25 -9.61 -7.68
C PRO A 4 3.52 -8.80 -8.74
N LYS A 5 4.25 -7.98 -9.51
CA LYS A 5 3.67 -7.12 -10.55
C LYS A 5 2.89 -7.88 -11.62
N THR A 6 3.22 -9.14 -11.85
CA THR A 6 2.54 -10.02 -12.80
C THR A 6 1.09 -10.33 -12.44
N PHE A 7 0.68 -10.05 -11.20
CA PHE A 7 -0.70 -10.22 -10.72
C PHE A 7 -1.50 -8.91 -10.70
N LEU A 8 -0.90 -7.80 -11.15
CA LEU A 8 -1.58 -6.51 -11.23
C LEU A 8 -2.52 -6.47 -12.42
N SER A 9 -3.74 -6.01 -12.16
CA SER A 9 -4.79 -5.78 -13.14
C SER A 9 -5.16 -4.32 -13.19
N ASN A 10 -5.44 -3.83 -14.39
CA ASN A 10 -5.97 -2.49 -14.61
C ASN A 10 -7.44 -2.61 -15.02
N SER A 11 -8.33 -1.94 -14.31
CA SER A 11 -9.75 -1.86 -14.63
C SER A 11 -10.19 -0.41 -14.55
N LEU A 12 -10.72 0.16 -15.65
CA LEU A 12 -11.27 1.52 -15.70
C LEU A 12 -10.37 2.58 -15.02
N ASP A 13 -9.08 2.60 -15.39
CA ASP A 13 -8.05 3.49 -14.83
C ASP A 13 -7.68 3.27 -13.34
N GLU A 14 -8.19 2.20 -12.72
CA GLU A 14 -7.81 1.79 -11.37
C GLU A 14 -6.90 0.55 -11.39
N GLN A 15 -5.82 0.60 -10.61
CA GLN A 15 -4.94 -0.54 -10.36
C GLN A 15 -5.49 -1.41 -9.22
N GLY A 16 -5.42 -2.72 -9.43
CA GLY A 16 -5.90 -3.70 -8.48
C GLY A 16 -5.32 -5.09 -8.70
N VAL A 17 -5.87 -6.06 -7.99
CA VAL A 17 -5.60 -7.49 -8.15
C VAL A 17 -6.92 -8.24 -8.25
N ILE A 18 -6.90 -9.41 -8.88
CA ILE A 18 -8.05 -10.32 -8.86
C ILE A 18 -7.90 -11.24 -7.66
N LYS A 19 -8.75 -11.06 -6.64
CA LYS A 19 -8.80 -11.90 -5.44
C LYS A 19 -9.72 -13.09 -5.68
N ARG A 20 -9.25 -14.29 -5.38
CA ARG A 20 -10.05 -15.52 -5.40
C ARG A 20 -10.80 -15.68 -4.08
N THR A 21 -12.11 -15.85 -4.17
CA THR A 21 -12.99 -16.14 -3.04
C THR A 21 -13.72 -17.47 -3.26
N SER A 22 -14.43 -17.95 -2.24
CA SER A 22 -15.31 -19.13 -2.37
C SER A 22 -16.43 -18.92 -3.41
N SER A 23 -16.82 -17.67 -3.65
CA SER A 23 -17.93 -17.30 -4.55
C SER A 23 -17.46 -16.95 -5.96
N GLY A 24 -16.16 -17.02 -6.22
CA GLY A 24 -15.54 -16.66 -7.49
C GLY A 24 -14.44 -15.61 -7.35
N ASP A 25 -14.02 -15.08 -8.49
CA ASP A 25 -12.92 -14.12 -8.61
C ASP A 25 -13.46 -12.69 -8.63
N THR A 26 -12.94 -11.82 -7.76
CA THR A 26 -13.40 -10.44 -7.60
C THR A 26 -12.24 -9.46 -7.75
N PHE A 27 -12.43 -8.37 -8.48
CA PHE A 27 -11.43 -7.30 -8.58
C PHE A 27 -11.36 -6.52 -7.26
N GLN A 28 -10.16 -6.42 -6.71
CA GLN A 28 -9.87 -5.65 -5.52
C GLN A 28 -8.92 -4.52 -5.88
N ARG A 29 -9.40 -3.28 -5.72
CA ARG A 29 -8.56 -2.09 -5.87
C ARG A 29 -7.47 -2.08 -4.81
N ILE A 30 -6.25 -1.69 -5.21
CA ILE A 30 -5.12 -1.54 -4.30
C ILE A 30 -4.55 -0.13 -4.38
N LYS A 31 -3.93 0.32 -3.29
CA LYS A 31 -3.12 1.54 -3.26
C LYS A 31 -1.66 1.17 -3.06
N ILE A 32 -0.85 1.38 -4.09
CA ILE A 32 0.57 1.07 -4.04
C ILE A 32 1.26 2.11 -3.15
N ALA A 33 1.95 1.63 -2.13
CA ALA A 33 2.72 2.44 -1.20
C ALA A 33 4.21 2.51 -1.60
N ASN A 34 4.71 1.46 -2.26
CA ASN A 34 6.07 1.42 -2.82
C ASN A 34 6.16 0.34 -3.92
N SER A 35 7.21 0.37 -4.73
CA SER A 35 7.47 -0.67 -5.73
C SER A 35 8.98 -0.83 -5.98
N ASP A 36 9.40 -2.06 -6.28
CA ASP A 36 10.72 -2.34 -6.84
C ASP A 36 10.59 -2.85 -8.28
N GLU A 37 11.61 -3.48 -8.84
CA GLU A 37 11.58 -4.03 -10.21
C GLU A 37 10.46 -5.05 -10.40
N ASN A 38 10.26 -5.96 -9.44
CA ASN A 38 9.44 -7.17 -9.57
C ASN A 38 8.13 -7.11 -8.77
N TYR A 39 8.09 -6.33 -7.70
CA TYR A 39 7.00 -6.32 -6.73
C TYR A 39 6.43 -4.92 -6.51
N VAL A 40 5.18 -4.89 -6.08
CA VAL A 40 4.56 -3.74 -5.44
C VAL A 40 4.27 -4.05 -3.99
N TYR A 41 4.31 -3.00 -3.18
CA TYR A 41 4.07 -3.05 -1.75
C TYR A 41 2.82 -2.25 -1.44
N VAL A 42 1.87 -2.92 -0.82
CA VAL A 42 0.55 -2.38 -0.49
C VAL A 42 0.37 -2.45 1.02
N LEU A 43 -0.25 -1.43 1.61
CA LEU A 43 -0.63 -1.48 3.03
C LEU A 43 -1.75 -2.50 3.20
N GLN A 44 -1.67 -3.30 4.25
CA GLN A 44 -2.65 -4.34 4.50
C GLN A 44 -3.99 -3.71 4.88
N ASP A 45 -5.07 -4.19 4.25
CA ASP A 45 -6.44 -3.85 4.59
C ASP A 45 -7.16 -5.16 4.93
N PHE A 46 -7.51 -5.32 6.21
CA PHE A 46 -8.04 -6.57 6.72
C PHE A 46 -9.43 -6.93 6.15
N GLU A 47 -10.16 -5.93 5.66
CA GLU A 47 -11.47 -6.11 5.05
C GLU A 47 -11.33 -6.51 3.58
N SER A 48 -10.43 -5.85 2.84
CA SER A 48 -10.38 -5.98 1.39
C SER A 48 -9.32 -6.98 0.90
N LEU A 49 -8.06 -6.82 1.30
CA LEU A 49 -6.94 -7.64 0.87
C LEU A 49 -5.88 -7.76 1.97
N LYS A 50 -5.64 -9.00 2.41
CA LYS A 50 -4.72 -9.32 3.51
C LYS A 50 -3.81 -10.50 3.20
N ILE A 51 -2.82 -10.67 4.08
CA ILE A 51 -1.99 -11.88 4.09
C ILE A 51 -2.89 -13.12 4.24
N GLY A 52 -2.57 -14.16 3.47
CA GLY A 52 -3.34 -15.40 3.35
C GLY A 52 -4.38 -15.39 2.23
N ASP A 53 -4.74 -14.22 1.68
CA ASP A 53 -5.62 -14.17 0.51
C ASP A 53 -4.89 -14.70 -0.75
N THR A 54 -5.64 -15.38 -1.61
CA THR A 54 -5.14 -15.88 -2.90
C THR A 54 -5.55 -14.93 -4.02
N ILE A 55 -4.59 -14.54 -4.85
CA ILE A 55 -4.79 -13.71 -6.04
C ILE A 55 -4.52 -14.51 -7.32
N VAL A 56 -5.13 -14.08 -8.41
CA VAL A 56 -5.11 -14.76 -9.70
C VAL A 56 -4.40 -13.87 -10.71
N GLY A 57 -3.46 -14.47 -11.46
CA GLY A 57 -2.75 -13.77 -12.53
C GLY A 57 -3.64 -13.51 -13.75
N ILE A 58 -3.11 -12.74 -14.70
CA ILE A 58 -3.81 -12.38 -15.94
C ILE A 58 -3.19 -13.13 -17.11
N GLY A 59 -4.01 -13.62 -18.05
CA GLY A 59 -3.57 -14.25 -19.29
C GLY A 59 -3.85 -15.75 -19.36
N GLU A 60 -3.49 -16.37 -20.49
CA GLU A 60 -3.62 -17.80 -20.69
C GLU A 60 -2.67 -18.57 -19.76
N GLY A 61 -3.20 -19.53 -19.00
CA GLY A 61 -2.44 -20.26 -17.98
C GLY A 61 -2.33 -19.53 -16.63
N ALA A 62 -3.26 -18.61 -16.34
CA ALA A 62 -3.32 -17.83 -15.11
C ALA A 62 -3.00 -18.65 -13.84
N GLN A 63 -1.87 -18.35 -13.23
CA GLN A 63 -1.45 -18.95 -11.98
C GLN A 63 -2.14 -18.29 -10.79
N THR A 64 -2.17 -18.99 -9.67
CA THR A 64 -2.61 -18.42 -8.39
C THR A 64 -1.40 -18.18 -7.50
N TYR A 65 -1.49 -17.14 -6.68
CA TYR A 65 -0.46 -16.80 -5.70
C TYR A 65 -1.13 -16.46 -4.38
N THR A 66 -0.71 -17.10 -3.30
CA THR A 66 -1.17 -16.76 -1.96
C THR A 66 -0.21 -15.73 -1.35
N ILE A 67 -0.76 -14.59 -0.94
CA ILE A 67 0.03 -13.50 -0.38
C ILE A 67 0.55 -13.93 1.00
N GLY A 68 1.86 -14.19 1.11
CA GLY A 68 2.47 -14.64 2.36
C GLY A 68 3.50 -13.67 2.94
N GLU A 69 4.05 -12.77 2.12
CA GLU A 69 5.18 -11.94 2.51
C GLU A 69 4.77 -10.51 2.90
N VAL A 70 5.37 -10.01 3.98
CA VAL A 70 5.27 -8.62 4.43
C VAL A 70 6.64 -7.97 4.43
N ALA A 71 6.64 -6.66 4.23
CA ALA A 71 7.81 -5.81 4.40
C ALA A 71 7.42 -4.68 5.35
N THR A 72 8.33 -4.31 6.25
CA THR A 72 8.15 -3.21 7.18
C THR A 72 8.72 -1.94 6.56
N TYR A 73 7.89 -0.90 6.50
CA TYR A 73 8.27 0.42 5.98
C TYR A 73 8.16 1.47 7.07
N LYS A 74 9.08 2.43 7.06
CA LYS A 74 8.89 3.69 7.76
C LYS A 74 7.92 4.54 6.95
N GLY A 75 7.04 5.24 7.65
CA GLY A 75 6.08 6.14 7.03
C GLY A 75 5.69 7.25 7.97
N VAL A 76 5.01 8.22 7.41
CA VAL A 76 4.45 9.37 8.12
C VAL A 76 2.98 9.53 7.76
N TYR A 77 2.23 10.21 8.60
CA TYR A 77 0.86 10.58 8.29
C TYR A 77 0.82 11.96 7.65
N VAL A 78 0.23 12.03 6.45
CA VAL A 78 0.02 13.25 5.68
C VAL A 78 -1.43 13.72 5.88
N ALA A 79 -1.60 14.91 6.46
CA ALA A 79 -2.89 15.52 6.80
C ALA A 79 -3.25 16.67 5.84
N ASN A 80 -3.21 16.38 4.54
CA ASN A 80 -3.59 17.35 3.51
C ASN A 80 -5.12 17.47 3.33
N SER A 81 -5.85 16.44 3.72
CA SER A 81 -7.32 16.36 3.63
C SER A 81 -7.94 16.14 5.01
N SER A 82 -9.24 15.88 5.06
CA SER A 82 -9.96 15.56 6.32
C SER A 82 -9.49 14.26 6.97
N LEU A 83 -8.84 13.37 6.21
CA LEU A 83 -8.29 12.12 6.71
C LEU A 83 -6.77 12.10 6.53
N ALA A 84 -6.08 11.68 7.59
CA ALA A 84 -4.64 11.48 7.57
C ALA A 84 -4.29 10.22 6.77
N GLU A 85 -3.39 10.35 5.81
CA GLU A 85 -2.94 9.24 4.96
C GLU A 85 -1.56 8.75 5.39
N PHE A 86 -1.39 7.44 5.55
CA PHE A 86 -0.07 6.87 5.77
C PHE A 86 0.72 6.81 4.45
N THR A 87 1.85 7.51 4.40
CA THR A 87 2.75 7.55 3.24
C THR A 87 4.11 6.99 3.61
N VAL A 88 4.62 6.04 2.80
CA VAL A 88 5.94 5.44 2.99
C VAL A 88 7.03 6.44 2.63
N ILE A 89 8.07 6.50 3.47
CA ILE A 89 9.24 7.35 3.24
C ILE A 89 10.52 6.53 3.31
N ASP A 90 11.53 6.99 2.56
CA ASP A 90 12.89 6.49 2.63
C ASP A 90 13.77 7.55 3.30
N ILE A 91 14.44 7.20 4.41
CA ILE A 91 15.20 8.14 5.24
C ILE A 91 16.67 8.05 4.84
N LEU A 92 17.20 9.14 4.27
CA LEU A 92 18.60 9.27 3.88
C LEU A 92 19.50 9.65 5.07
N GLY A 93 18.94 10.34 6.06
CA GLY A 93 19.64 10.72 7.28
C GLY A 93 18.69 11.33 8.30
N GLN A 94 19.01 11.27 9.59
CA GLN A 94 18.18 11.83 10.65
C GLN A 94 19.01 12.25 11.87
N ASN A 95 18.49 13.19 12.65
CA ASN A 95 18.95 13.52 13.99
C ASN A 95 17.76 13.46 14.98
N SER A 96 17.88 14.12 16.14
CA SER A 96 16.82 14.18 17.16
C SER A 96 15.53 14.85 16.70
N ASP A 97 15.63 15.80 15.77
CA ASP A 97 14.54 16.75 15.47
C ASP A 97 14.07 16.67 14.01
N TYR A 98 14.92 16.19 13.11
CA TYR A 98 14.69 16.21 11.67
C TYR A 98 15.16 14.92 10.97
N ALA A 99 14.47 14.59 9.88
CA ALA A 99 14.87 13.55 8.94
C ALA A 99 14.94 14.13 7.51
N ILE A 100 15.96 13.73 6.77
CA ILE A 100 16.08 13.96 5.33
C ILE A 100 15.48 12.73 4.64
N VAL A 101 14.45 12.95 3.84
CA VAL A 101 13.76 11.90 3.10
C VAL A 101 14.10 11.96 1.61
N ASN A 102 14.12 10.79 0.98
CA ASN A 102 14.30 10.69 -0.47
C ASN A 102 13.02 11.18 -1.19
N ALA A 103 13.16 12.24 -1.98
CA ALA A 103 12.06 12.85 -2.73
C ALA A 103 11.76 12.15 -4.07
N GLU A 104 12.60 11.20 -4.52
CA GLU A 104 12.47 10.55 -5.82
C GLU A 104 11.48 9.37 -5.83
N SER A 105 10.88 9.04 -4.69
CA SER A 105 9.86 7.99 -4.63
C SER A 105 8.58 8.45 -5.34
N GLN A 106 8.15 7.70 -6.37
CA GLN A 106 6.91 7.93 -7.11
C GLN A 106 5.67 7.99 -6.19
N PHE A 107 5.72 7.30 -5.05
CA PHE A 107 4.62 7.19 -4.08
C PHE A 107 4.91 7.95 -2.78
N GLY A 108 6.00 8.71 -2.74
CA GLY A 108 6.47 9.43 -1.56
C GLY A 108 5.80 10.79 -1.35
N LEU A 109 6.42 11.58 -0.47
CA LEU A 109 5.93 12.90 -0.10
C LEU A 109 6.03 13.91 -1.25
N LYS A 110 5.06 14.80 -1.30
CA LYS A 110 5.04 15.96 -2.20
C LYS A 110 5.43 17.22 -1.46
N VAL A 111 5.97 18.20 -2.19
CA VAL A 111 6.22 19.53 -1.65
C VAL A 111 4.91 20.09 -1.11
N TYR A 112 4.96 20.66 0.09
CA TYR A 112 3.81 21.20 0.85
C TYR A 112 2.91 20.16 1.54
N ASP A 113 3.28 18.87 1.54
CA ASP A 113 2.58 17.90 2.38
C ASP A 113 2.66 18.28 3.86
N LYS A 114 1.51 18.31 4.52
CA LYS A 114 1.40 18.57 5.96
C LYS A 114 1.60 17.28 6.72
N ILE A 115 2.72 17.15 7.40
CA ILE A 115 3.06 15.96 8.16
C ILE A 115 2.55 16.09 9.59
N VAL A 116 1.88 15.06 10.10
CA VAL A 116 1.47 14.98 11.50
C VAL A 116 2.72 14.82 12.38
N SER A 117 2.92 15.74 13.32
CA SER A 117 4.07 15.73 14.23
C SER A 117 3.95 14.73 15.38
N ASP A 118 2.73 14.47 15.85
CA ASP A 118 2.43 13.41 16.83
C ASP A 118 1.56 12.32 16.19
N ALA A 119 2.22 11.33 15.59
CA ALA A 119 1.56 10.22 14.92
C ALA A 119 0.75 9.33 15.88
N LYS A 120 1.02 9.36 17.20
CA LYS A 120 0.27 8.54 18.18
C LYS A 120 -1.16 9.06 18.40
N ALA A 121 -1.41 10.32 18.07
CA ALA A 121 -2.73 10.92 18.16
C ALA A 121 -3.64 10.52 16.98
N VAL A 122 -3.10 9.91 15.92
CA VAL A 122 -3.88 9.41 14.79
C VAL A 122 -4.46 8.04 15.15
N GLN A 123 -5.77 7.98 15.38
CA GLN A 123 -6.48 6.71 15.41
C GLN A 123 -6.66 6.22 13.97
N ASN A 124 -6.31 4.96 13.71
CA ASN A 124 -6.85 4.27 12.54
C ASN A 124 -8.37 4.30 12.66
N GLU A 125 -9.09 4.55 11.57
CA GLU A 125 -10.56 4.49 11.55
C GLU A 125 -11.01 3.09 12.02
N GLU A 126 -11.18 2.91 13.33
CA GLU A 126 -12.00 1.85 13.89
C GLU A 126 -13.43 2.20 13.49
N SER A 127 -14.03 1.34 12.66
CA SER A 127 -15.44 1.39 12.31
C SER A 127 -16.29 1.66 13.55
N VAL A 128 -16.91 2.84 13.59
CA VAL A 128 -17.99 3.13 14.54
C VAL A 128 -19.25 2.47 13.98
N ASN A 129 -19.49 1.22 14.41
CA ASN A 129 -20.79 0.65 14.85
C ASN A 129 -20.81 -0.87 14.77
#